data_AF-A0A9E0AN78-F1
#
_entry.id   AF-A0A9E0AN78-F1
#
_cell.length_a   1.000
_cell.length_b   1.000
_cell.length_c   1.000
_cell.angle_alpha   90.00
_cell.angle_beta   90.00
_cell.angle_gamma   90.00
#
_symmetry.space_group_name_H-M   'P 1'
#
loop_
_entity.id
_entity.type
_entity.pdbx_description
1 polymer ?
#
loop_
_entity_poly.entity_id
_entity_poly.type
_entity_poly.pdbx_seq_one_letter_code
_entity_poly.pdbx_strand_id
1 'polypeptide(L)'
;MKRPLLIGVMLAVLQTASLTAATVYTRASGNWTSTSVWSYTDGGASCGCTPTGADVVYIRHVVNLNKHLTNGSGTLGAVTGSLNILPGGILSGSFFYDMDVRSGGSLYVCGWLLIRNLSFYNGSSVNVCASGNLLVNGSFNNRNNSDNVRIDGSMTILGSYTNGNGGIISGSGTIVVFFGPVSNPGDTYGCVNTNPCSSFPCSIQSPCGGTLAVSWVGFTAVPDGDSVQLAWTTASEEGSVRFVVQRSLDGV
;
A
#
# COMPACT_ATOMS: atom_id res chain seq x y z
N MET A 1 6.54 -42.53 -66.73
CA MET A 1 6.14 -42.65 -65.30
C MET A 1 6.53 -41.37 -64.58
N LYS A 2 5.58 -40.49 -64.28
CA LYS A 2 5.81 -39.26 -63.50
C LYS A 2 5.22 -39.47 -62.11
N ARG A 3 6.06 -39.45 -61.06
CA ARG A 3 5.62 -39.52 -59.66
C ARG A 3 5.14 -38.12 -59.23
N PRO A 4 3.96 -37.97 -58.59
CA PRO A 4 3.59 -36.69 -58.02
C PRO A 4 4.35 -36.47 -56.71
N LEU A 5 4.90 -35.26 -56.55
CA LEU A 5 5.54 -34.80 -55.34
C LEU A 5 4.41 -34.43 -54.35
N LEU A 6 4.26 -35.18 -53.26
CA LEU A 6 3.38 -34.79 -52.14
C LEU A 6 4.07 -33.66 -51.38
N ILE A 7 3.55 -32.43 -51.51
CA ILE A 7 3.91 -31.33 -50.63
C ILE A 7 3.05 -31.47 -49.37
N GLY A 8 3.63 -31.99 -48.30
CA GLY A 8 3.02 -31.99 -46.98
C GLY A 8 3.04 -30.58 -46.40
N VAL A 9 1.88 -29.95 -46.33
CA VAL A 9 1.69 -28.70 -45.57
C VAL A 9 1.71 -29.05 -44.09
N MET A 10 2.84 -28.82 -43.43
CA MET A 10 2.97 -28.96 -41.99
C MET A 10 2.33 -27.72 -41.34
N LEU A 11 1.08 -27.86 -40.89
CA LEU A 11 0.35 -26.80 -40.19
C LEU A 11 0.92 -26.67 -38.78
N ALA A 12 1.78 -25.68 -38.55
CA ALA A 12 2.27 -25.34 -37.23
C ALA A 12 1.13 -24.70 -36.42
N VAL A 13 0.52 -25.49 -35.53
CA VAL A 13 -0.40 -24.97 -34.51
C VAL A 13 0.46 -24.18 -33.52
N LEU A 14 0.51 -22.84 -33.67
CA LEU A 14 0.96 -21.97 -32.60
C LEU A 14 -0.03 -22.13 -31.44
N GLN A 15 0.36 -22.90 -30.42
CA GLN A 15 -0.30 -22.84 -29.12
C GLN A 15 -0.05 -21.45 -28.56
N THR A 16 -0.97 -20.51 -28.79
CA THR A 16 -1.03 -19.30 -27.99
C THR A 16 -1.41 -19.74 -26.59
N ALA A 17 -0.43 -19.82 -25.69
CA ALA A 17 -0.68 -20.01 -24.27
C ALA A 17 -1.62 -18.89 -23.84
N SER A 18 -2.90 -19.22 -23.63
CA SER A 18 -3.84 -18.31 -23.01
C SER A 18 -3.31 -18.02 -21.61
N LEU A 19 -2.76 -16.82 -21.41
CA LEU A 19 -2.40 -16.30 -20.10
C LEU A 19 -3.69 -16.00 -19.35
N THR A 20 -4.32 -17.05 -18.82
CA THR A 20 -5.43 -16.92 -17.88
C THR A 20 -4.85 -16.51 -16.54
N ALA A 21 -5.41 -15.46 -15.93
CA ALA A 21 -5.12 -15.09 -14.55
C ALA A 21 -5.28 -16.32 -13.64
N ALA A 22 -4.23 -16.64 -12.89
CA ALA A 22 -4.23 -17.70 -11.89
C ALA A 22 -4.39 -17.10 -10.48
N THR A 23 -4.86 -17.91 -9.54
CA THR A 23 -4.76 -17.57 -8.11
C THR A 23 -3.51 -18.23 -7.54
N VAL A 24 -2.66 -17.44 -6.89
CA VAL A 24 -1.36 -17.88 -6.37
C VAL A 24 -1.13 -17.37 -4.95
N TYR A 25 -0.52 -18.22 -4.13
CA TYR A 25 -0.27 -17.98 -2.72
C TYR A 25 1.23 -18.11 -2.43
N THR A 26 1.75 -17.27 -1.54
CA THR A 26 3.09 -17.51 -0.98
C THR A 26 3.06 -18.74 -0.09
N ARG A 27 3.96 -19.69 -0.32
CA ARG A 27 4.18 -20.87 0.53
C ARG A 27 5.45 -20.80 1.39
N ALA A 28 6.32 -19.83 1.11
CA ALA A 28 7.55 -19.58 1.85
C ALA A 28 7.99 -18.12 1.65
N SER A 29 8.93 -17.65 2.48
CA SER A 29 9.62 -16.38 2.24
C SER A 29 10.66 -16.51 1.12
N GLY A 30 10.88 -15.44 0.35
CA GLY A 30 11.87 -15.45 -0.73
C GLY A 30 11.70 -14.33 -1.75
N ASN A 31 12.37 -14.44 -2.90
CA ASN A 31 12.29 -13.46 -3.97
C ASN A 31 11.05 -13.68 -4.85
N TRP A 32 10.45 -12.61 -5.37
CA TRP A 32 9.24 -12.68 -6.21
C TRP A 32 9.40 -13.62 -7.41
N THR A 33 10.54 -13.59 -8.10
CA THR A 33 10.77 -14.45 -9.27
C THR A 33 11.22 -15.88 -8.91
N SER A 34 11.27 -16.24 -7.63
CA SER A 34 11.64 -17.60 -7.23
C SER A 34 10.45 -18.53 -7.33
N THR A 35 10.54 -19.56 -8.18
CA THR A 35 9.45 -20.51 -8.43
C THR A 35 9.09 -21.37 -7.21
N SER A 36 9.97 -21.47 -6.22
CA SER A 36 9.74 -22.21 -4.98
C SER A 36 8.86 -21.48 -3.96
N VAL A 37 8.65 -20.17 -4.14
CA VAL A 37 7.89 -19.28 -3.25
C VAL A 37 6.38 -19.40 -3.44
N TRP A 38 5.92 -19.88 -4.60
CA TRP A 38 4.53 -19.79 -5.01
C TRP A 38 3.83 -21.15 -5.08
N SER A 39 2.54 -21.16 -4.79
CA SER A 39 1.64 -22.32 -4.90
C SER A 39 0.29 -21.90 -5.47
N TYR A 40 -0.42 -22.82 -6.14
CA TYR A 40 -1.81 -22.61 -6.54
C TYR A 40 -2.80 -22.77 -5.37
N THR A 41 -2.36 -23.30 -4.23
CA THR A 41 -3.18 -23.46 -3.03
C THR A 41 -2.47 -22.93 -1.80
N ASP A 42 -3.23 -22.46 -0.81
CA ASP A 42 -2.66 -21.96 0.45
C ASP A 42 -1.95 -23.10 1.22
N GLY A 43 -0.67 -22.92 1.54
CA GLY A 43 0.18 -23.95 2.16
C GLY A 43 0.58 -25.13 1.26
N GLY A 44 0.24 -25.10 -0.03
CA GLY A 44 0.47 -26.20 -0.97
C GLY A 44 1.92 -26.41 -1.41
N ALA A 45 2.12 -27.39 -2.31
CA ALA A 45 3.40 -27.62 -2.99
C ALA A 45 3.73 -26.45 -3.93
N SER A 46 5.01 -26.32 -4.30
CA SER A 46 5.42 -25.30 -5.29
C SER A 46 4.73 -25.57 -6.63
N CYS A 47 4.20 -24.51 -7.25
CA CYS A 47 3.63 -24.56 -8.60
C CYS A 47 4.71 -24.55 -9.71
N GLY A 48 5.98 -24.35 -9.38
CA GLY A 48 7.03 -24.08 -10.38
C GLY A 48 6.81 -22.76 -11.16
N CYS A 49 5.95 -21.87 -10.65
CA CYS A 49 5.46 -20.68 -11.34
C CYS A 49 5.89 -19.39 -10.63
N THR A 50 5.71 -18.25 -11.30
CA THR A 50 5.90 -16.92 -10.70
C THR A 50 4.70 -16.05 -11.07
N PRO A 51 4.14 -15.26 -10.14
CA PRO A 51 3.00 -14.42 -10.43
C PRO A 51 3.32 -13.37 -11.49
N THR A 52 2.33 -13.16 -12.34
CA THR A 52 2.22 -12.10 -13.33
C THR A 52 1.31 -10.98 -12.81
N GLY A 53 1.31 -9.85 -13.51
CA GLY A 53 0.47 -8.71 -13.17
C GLY A 53 -1.04 -8.99 -13.21
N ALA A 54 -1.47 -9.99 -13.99
CA ALA A 54 -2.88 -10.36 -14.16
C ALA A 54 -3.41 -11.30 -13.07
N ASP A 55 -2.53 -11.91 -12.28
CA ASP A 55 -2.92 -12.94 -11.32
C ASP A 55 -3.62 -12.36 -10.08
N VAL A 56 -4.29 -13.24 -9.35
CA VAL A 56 -4.77 -12.99 -7.98
C VAL A 56 -3.72 -13.55 -7.02
N VAL A 57 -2.96 -12.66 -6.38
CA VAL A 57 -1.81 -13.00 -5.54
C VAL A 57 -2.15 -12.80 -4.07
N TYR A 58 -1.83 -13.77 -3.23
CA TYR A 58 -1.94 -13.70 -1.77
C TYR A 58 -0.58 -13.87 -1.10
N ILE A 59 -0.18 -12.88 -0.30
CA ILE A 59 1.09 -12.83 0.42
C ILE A 59 0.82 -12.96 1.92
N ARG A 60 1.34 -14.05 2.50
CA ARG A 60 1.35 -14.34 3.96
C ARG A 60 2.77 -14.41 4.53
N HIS A 61 3.77 -14.50 3.67
CA HIS A 61 5.18 -14.60 4.02
C HIS A 61 5.93 -13.33 3.63
N VAL A 62 7.25 -13.31 3.85
CA VAL A 62 8.11 -12.20 3.41
C VAL A 62 8.52 -12.43 1.96
N VAL A 63 8.05 -11.58 1.05
CA VAL A 63 8.42 -11.57 -0.36
C VAL A 63 9.27 -10.34 -0.68
N ASN A 64 10.47 -10.56 -1.18
CA ASN A 64 11.32 -9.50 -1.70
C ASN A 64 11.10 -9.35 -3.20
N LEU A 65 10.68 -8.18 -3.66
CA LEU A 65 10.71 -7.88 -5.08
C LEU A 65 12.17 -7.83 -5.52
N ASN A 66 12.43 -8.46 -6.67
CA ASN A 66 13.69 -8.41 -7.40
C ASN A 66 13.46 -8.02 -8.86
N LYS A 67 12.30 -7.39 -9.12
CA LYS A 67 11.87 -6.80 -10.38
C LYS A 67 10.86 -5.70 -10.09
N HIS A 68 10.71 -4.75 -11.01
CA HIS A 68 9.60 -3.80 -10.95
C HIS A 68 8.28 -4.51 -11.20
N LEU A 69 7.23 -4.05 -10.52
CA LEU A 69 5.84 -4.36 -10.83
C LEU A 69 5.21 -3.18 -11.57
N THR A 70 5.81 -2.83 -12.72
CA THR A 70 5.38 -1.73 -13.59
C THR A 70 5.33 -2.17 -15.05
N ASN A 71 4.68 -1.40 -15.92
CA ASN A 71 4.43 -1.81 -17.31
C ASN A 71 5.60 -1.52 -18.28
N GLY A 72 6.77 -1.10 -17.75
CA GLY A 72 8.00 -0.90 -18.53
C GLY A 72 8.95 -2.10 -18.54
N SER A 73 8.67 -3.15 -17.77
CA SER A 73 9.61 -4.25 -17.52
C SER A 73 9.46 -5.46 -18.48
N GLY A 74 9.12 -5.23 -19.75
CA GLY A 74 9.16 -6.28 -20.80
C GLY A 74 8.14 -7.43 -20.70
N THR A 75 7.31 -7.49 -19.66
CA THR A 75 6.18 -8.43 -19.50
C THR A 75 5.24 -7.85 -18.45
N LEU A 76 3.92 -8.04 -18.63
CA LEU A 76 2.79 -7.77 -17.71
C LEU A 76 3.17 -7.75 -16.21
N GLY A 77 3.81 -6.66 -15.75
CA GLY A 77 4.44 -6.58 -14.44
C GLY A 77 3.62 -5.76 -13.46
N ALA A 78 2.89 -4.77 -13.98
CA ALA A 78 1.99 -3.95 -13.19
C ALA A 78 0.79 -4.75 -12.68
N VAL A 79 0.25 -4.37 -11.53
CA VAL A 79 -0.92 -5.03 -10.94
C VAL A 79 -2.16 -4.66 -11.77
N THR A 80 -2.61 -5.61 -12.58
CA THR A 80 -3.88 -5.55 -13.35
C THR A 80 -4.90 -6.58 -12.86
N GLY A 81 -4.45 -7.60 -12.12
CA GLY A 81 -5.27 -8.54 -11.35
C GLY A 81 -5.49 -8.05 -9.93
N SER A 82 -5.20 -8.89 -8.92
CA SER A 82 -5.34 -8.51 -7.51
C SER A 82 -4.10 -8.88 -6.71
N LEU A 83 -3.58 -7.95 -5.92
CA LEU A 83 -2.46 -8.18 -5.00
C LEU A 83 -2.94 -8.01 -3.56
N ASN A 84 -2.92 -9.09 -2.79
CA ASN A 84 -3.42 -9.15 -1.42
C ASN A 84 -2.27 -9.44 -0.46
N ILE A 85 -1.89 -8.46 0.36
CA ILE A 85 -0.91 -8.62 1.44
C ILE A 85 -1.67 -8.80 2.74
N LEU A 86 -1.77 -10.06 3.17
CA LEU A 86 -2.56 -10.46 4.34
C LEU A 86 -1.83 -10.09 5.65
N PRO A 87 -2.52 -10.12 6.81
CA PRO A 87 -1.87 -9.90 8.10
C PRO A 87 -0.63 -10.80 8.28
N GLY A 88 0.48 -10.22 8.73
CA GLY A 88 1.78 -10.89 8.87
C GLY A 88 2.58 -11.02 7.56
N GLY A 89 1.94 -10.86 6.40
CA GLY A 89 2.62 -10.83 5.10
C GLY A 89 3.41 -9.54 4.90
N ILE A 90 4.55 -9.65 4.21
CA ILE A 90 5.40 -8.51 3.87
C ILE A 90 5.75 -8.60 2.39
N LEU A 91 5.49 -7.54 1.62
CA LEU A 91 6.04 -7.36 0.29
C LEU A 91 7.01 -6.17 0.30
N SER A 92 8.28 -6.43 -0.03
CA SER A 92 9.33 -5.40 0.02
C SER A 92 10.04 -5.26 -1.32
N GLY A 93 9.88 -4.11 -1.96
CA GLY A 93 10.76 -3.61 -3.03
C GLY A 93 11.87 -2.69 -2.55
N SER A 94 11.95 -2.44 -1.23
CA SER A 94 12.97 -1.59 -0.61
C SER A 94 13.10 -0.24 -1.34
N PHE A 95 14.33 0.20 -1.64
CA PHE A 95 14.64 1.44 -2.36
C PHE A 95 14.82 1.25 -3.87
N PHE A 96 14.48 0.09 -4.43
CA PHE A 96 14.86 -0.26 -5.81
C PHE A 96 13.68 -0.47 -6.74
N TYR A 97 12.62 -1.10 -6.25
CA TYR A 97 11.53 -1.57 -7.10
C TYR A 97 10.27 -0.75 -6.92
N ASP A 98 9.61 -0.48 -8.05
CA ASP A 98 8.39 0.32 -8.13
C ASP A 98 7.18 -0.58 -8.34
N MET A 99 6.00 -0.03 -8.05
CA MET A 99 4.73 -0.68 -8.28
C MET A 99 3.71 0.28 -8.90
N ASP A 100 3.05 -0.20 -9.95
CA ASP A 100 1.85 0.41 -10.52
C ASP A 100 0.64 -0.48 -10.22
N VAL A 101 -0.42 0.11 -9.66
CA VAL A 101 -1.77 -0.50 -9.67
C VAL A 101 -2.55 0.12 -10.82
N ARG A 102 -2.81 -0.68 -11.84
CA ARG A 102 -3.37 -0.23 -13.12
C ARG A 102 -4.89 -0.26 -13.11
N SER A 103 -5.49 0.30 -14.17
CA SER A 103 -6.93 0.20 -14.39
C SER A 103 -7.39 -1.26 -14.37
N GLY A 104 -8.46 -1.55 -13.62
CA GLY A 104 -8.94 -2.91 -13.35
C GLY A 104 -8.18 -3.67 -12.27
N GLY A 105 -6.96 -3.22 -11.92
CA GLY A 105 -6.14 -3.82 -10.88
C GLY A 105 -6.60 -3.45 -9.48
N SER A 106 -6.42 -4.39 -8.55
CA SER A 106 -6.74 -4.21 -7.13
C SER A 106 -5.55 -4.43 -6.21
N LEU A 107 -5.39 -3.58 -5.20
CA LEU A 107 -4.40 -3.71 -4.14
C LEU A 107 -5.09 -3.73 -2.78
N TYR A 108 -4.87 -4.79 -2.01
CA TYR A 108 -5.38 -4.95 -0.65
C TYR A 108 -4.23 -5.16 0.33
N VAL A 109 -4.07 -4.26 1.30
CA VAL A 109 -2.93 -4.29 2.25
C VAL A 109 -3.41 -4.30 3.69
N CYS A 110 -3.36 -5.47 4.32
CA CYS A 110 -3.56 -5.65 5.77
C CYS A 110 -2.24 -5.99 6.49
N GLY A 111 -1.18 -6.37 5.76
CA GLY A 111 0.18 -6.55 6.26
C GLY A 111 1.08 -5.35 5.94
N TRP A 112 2.31 -5.62 5.50
CA TRP A 112 3.30 -4.58 5.17
C TRP A 112 3.61 -4.52 3.67
N LEU A 113 3.54 -3.32 3.11
CA LEU A 113 4.04 -3.01 1.77
C LEU A 113 5.15 -1.96 1.88
N LEU A 114 6.36 -2.32 1.45
CA LEU A 114 7.50 -1.41 1.34
C LEU A 114 7.88 -1.31 -0.14
N ILE A 115 7.88 -0.12 -0.71
CA ILE A 115 8.12 0.06 -2.15
C ILE A 115 8.86 1.37 -2.43
N ARG A 116 9.59 1.46 -3.55
CA ARG A 116 10.27 2.70 -3.94
C ARG A 116 9.26 3.75 -4.39
N ASN A 117 8.70 3.60 -5.59
CA ASN A 117 7.61 4.46 -6.06
C ASN A 117 6.32 3.66 -6.17
N LEU A 118 5.20 4.31 -5.85
CA LEU A 118 3.86 3.72 -5.91
C LEU A 118 2.94 4.62 -6.71
N SER A 119 2.31 4.06 -7.75
CA SER A 119 1.34 4.78 -8.58
C SER A 119 0.01 4.04 -8.66
N PHE A 120 -1.09 4.76 -8.39
CA PHE A 120 -2.46 4.27 -8.60
C PHE A 120 -3.04 4.95 -9.83
N TYR A 121 -3.58 4.17 -10.76
CA TYR A 121 -4.11 4.66 -12.03
C TYR A 121 -5.64 4.82 -11.97
N ASN A 122 -6.20 5.60 -12.89
CA ASN A 122 -7.66 5.67 -13.06
C ASN A 122 -8.26 4.26 -13.26
N GLY A 123 -9.30 3.95 -12.49
CA GLY A 123 -9.98 2.66 -12.50
C GLY A 123 -9.28 1.54 -11.72
N SER A 124 -8.23 1.83 -10.94
CA SER A 124 -7.71 0.89 -9.94
C SER A 124 -8.57 0.91 -8.66
N SER A 125 -8.55 -0.18 -7.90
CA SER A 125 -9.16 -0.28 -6.57
C SER A 125 -8.08 -0.49 -5.51
N VAL A 126 -8.03 0.33 -4.47
CA VAL A 126 -7.01 0.21 -3.41
C VAL A 126 -7.66 0.29 -2.05
N ASN A 127 -7.33 -0.67 -1.18
CA ASN A 127 -7.75 -0.65 0.21
C ASN A 127 -6.60 -1.05 1.14
N VAL A 128 -6.24 -0.15 2.06
CA VAL A 128 -5.32 -0.39 3.16
C VAL A 128 -6.13 -0.55 4.42
N CYS A 129 -6.11 -1.75 5.00
CA CYS A 129 -6.83 -2.08 6.23
C CYS A 129 -6.30 -1.28 7.42
N ALA A 130 -7.06 -1.20 8.51
CA ALA A 130 -6.61 -0.55 9.75
C ALA A 130 -5.28 -1.11 10.31
N SER A 131 -4.98 -2.39 10.07
CA SER A 131 -3.70 -3.01 10.45
C SER A 131 -2.60 -2.87 9.38
N GLY A 132 -2.95 -2.38 8.20
CA GLY A 132 -2.07 -2.28 7.04
C GLY A 132 -1.06 -1.14 7.19
N ASN A 133 0.16 -1.39 6.72
CA ASN A 133 1.25 -0.42 6.75
C ASN A 133 1.88 -0.29 5.37
N LEU A 134 1.88 0.92 4.82
CA LEU A 134 2.54 1.26 3.57
C LEU A 134 3.73 2.16 3.85
N LEU A 135 4.91 1.78 3.33
CA LEU A 135 6.08 2.64 3.26
C LEU A 135 6.46 2.85 1.79
N VAL A 136 6.37 4.09 1.33
CA VAL A 136 6.82 4.52 0.01
C VAL A 136 8.12 5.30 0.19
N ASN A 137 9.25 4.67 -0.13
CA ASN A 137 10.58 5.23 0.05
C ASN A 137 10.91 6.38 -0.91
N GLY A 138 10.17 6.46 -2.02
CA GLY A 138 10.24 7.53 -3.02
C GLY A 138 8.88 8.21 -3.16
N SER A 139 8.42 8.38 -4.39
CA SER A 139 7.22 9.15 -4.71
C SER A 139 5.96 8.30 -4.67
N PHE A 140 4.90 8.87 -4.09
CA PHE A 140 3.53 8.39 -4.19
C PHE A 140 2.74 9.25 -5.19
N ASN A 141 2.00 8.59 -6.09
CA ASN A 141 1.17 9.25 -7.09
C ASN A 141 -0.20 8.57 -7.21
N ASN A 142 -1.22 9.14 -6.60
CA ASN A 142 -2.61 8.84 -6.93
C ASN A 142 -3.00 9.66 -8.16
N ARG A 143 -3.12 9.01 -9.33
CA ARG A 143 -3.31 9.74 -10.60
C ARG A 143 -4.70 10.38 -10.70
N ASN A 144 -4.84 11.26 -11.69
CA ASN A 144 -6.12 11.90 -11.99
C ASN A 144 -7.24 10.86 -12.13
N ASN A 145 -8.37 11.11 -11.48
CA ASN A 145 -9.55 10.24 -11.45
C ASN A 145 -9.28 8.82 -10.91
N SER A 146 -8.21 8.62 -10.12
CA SER A 146 -8.07 7.42 -9.29
C SER A 146 -8.76 7.70 -7.96
N ASP A 147 -10.03 7.31 -7.88
CA ASP A 147 -10.99 7.75 -6.85
C ASP A 147 -11.49 6.60 -5.94
N ASN A 148 -11.09 5.37 -6.23
CA ASN A 148 -11.39 4.20 -5.41
C ASN A 148 -10.16 3.80 -4.57
N VAL A 149 -9.69 4.74 -3.74
CA VAL A 149 -8.59 4.54 -2.81
C VAL A 149 -9.07 4.78 -1.37
N ARG A 150 -8.93 3.74 -0.55
CA ARG A 150 -9.25 3.79 0.88
C ARG A 150 -8.03 3.43 1.70
N ILE A 151 -7.66 4.29 2.65
CA ILE A 151 -6.57 4.08 3.58
C ILE A 151 -7.13 4.20 5.00
N ASP A 152 -7.37 3.06 5.65
CA ASP A 152 -7.77 3.00 7.06
C ASP A 152 -6.56 2.74 7.98
N GLY A 153 -5.46 2.24 7.43
CA GLY A 153 -4.20 1.99 8.15
C GLY A 153 -3.22 3.16 8.07
N SER A 154 -1.93 2.84 8.12
CA SER A 154 -0.86 3.83 8.04
C SER A 154 -0.19 3.84 6.67
N MET A 155 0.16 5.03 6.20
CA MET A 155 1.00 5.24 5.04
C MET A 155 2.09 6.26 5.36
N THR A 156 3.35 5.91 5.10
CA THR A 156 4.50 6.80 5.23
C THR A 156 5.13 7.00 3.86
N ILE A 157 5.44 8.24 3.50
CA ILE A 157 6.02 8.63 2.21
C ILE A 157 7.28 9.44 2.47
N LEU A 158 8.41 8.98 1.93
CA LEU A 158 9.71 9.64 2.06
C LEU A 158 10.09 10.49 0.84
N GLY A 159 9.31 10.46 -0.24
CA GLY A 159 9.46 11.35 -1.38
C GLY A 159 8.24 12.22 -1.59
N SER A 160 7.98 12.61 -2.84
CA SER A 160 6.86 13.49 -3.17
C SER A 160 5.50 12.81 -2.99
N TYR A 161 4.52 13.58 -2.51
CA TYR A 161 3.12 13.21 -2.49
C TYR A 161 2.38 13.87 -3.65
N THR A 162 1.60 13.11 -4.42
CA THR A 162 0.66 13.67 -5.39
C THR A 162 -0.67 12.94 -5.35
N ASN A 163 -1.75 13.70 -5.21
CA ASN A 163 -3.11 13.25 -5.47
C ASN A 163 -3.72 14.11 -6.57
N GLY A 164 -3.84 13.53 -7.76
CA GLY A 164 -4.21 14.21 -9.01
C GLY A 164 -5.65 14.72 -9.04
N ASN A 165 -5.96 15.51 -10.06
CA ASN A 165 -7.29 16.10 -10.23
C ASN A 165 -8.36 15.02 -10.31
N GLY A 166 -9.42 15.15 -9.49
CA GLY A 166 -10.48 14.15 -9.38
C GLY A 166 -10.05 12.83 -8.71
N GLY A 167 -8.79 12.72 -8.24
CA GLY A 167 -8.37 11.61 -7.39
C GLY A 167 -8.96 11.76 -5.99
N ILE A 168 -9.41 10.65 -5.40
CA ILE A 168 -10.05 10.62 -4.08
C ILE A 168 -9.35 9.58 -3.23
N ILE A 169 -8.84 10.00 -2.07
CA ILE A 169 -8.31 9.13 -1.02
C ILE A 169 -9.18 9.32 0.22
N SER A 170 -9.87 8.25 0.62
CA SER A 170 -10.78 8.22 1.76
C SER A 170 -10.28 7.26 2.85
N GLY A 171 -10.98 7.19 3.99
CA GLY A 171 -10.68 6.27 5.08
C GLY A 171 -10.50 6.98 6.41
N SER A 172 -10.12 6.20 7.43
CA SER A 172 -9.85 6.69 8.80
C SER A 172 -8.37 6.63 9.18
N GLY A 173 -7.49 6.33 8.23
CA GLY A 173 -6.07 6.13 8.46
C GLY A 173 -5.28 7.43 8.55
N THR A 174 -3.96 7.29 8.46
CA THR A 174 -3.03 8.42 8.49
C THR A 174 -2.01 8.31 7.36
N ILE A 175 -1.79 9.41 6.65
CA ILE A 175 -0.71 9.54 5.66
C ILE A 175 0.32 10.52 6.22
N VAL A 176 1.53 10.05 6.45
CA VAL A 176 2.67 10.87 6.87
C VAL A 176 3.58 11.10 5.68
N VAL A 177 3.80 12.37 5.32
CA VAL A 177 4.76 12.75 4.29
C VAL A 177 5.96 13.38 4.98
N PHE A 178 7.12 12.74 4.87
CA PHE A 178 8.35 13.20 5.53
C PHE A 178 9.04 14.32 4.76
N PHE A 179 8.93 14.34 3.43
CA PHE A 179 9.63 15.28 2.58
C PHE A 179 8.73 15.76 1.44
N GLY A 180 8.82 17.04 1.10
CA GLY A 180 8.09 17.62 -0.04
C GLY A 180 8.69 17.25 -1.40
N PRO A 181 8.02 17.62 -2.50
CA PRO A 181 6.80 18.43 -2.56
C PRO A 181 5.51 17.62 -2.32
N VAL A 182 4.45 18.35 -1.96
CA VAL A 182 3.08 17.84 -1.82
C VAL A 182 2.18 18.58 -2.83
N SER A 183 1.45 17.83 -3.64
CA SER A 183 0.44 18.35 -4.57
C SER A 183 -0.87 17.60 -4.40
N ASN A 184 -1.97 18.34 -4.21
CA ASN A 184 -3.28 17.73 -3.96
C ASN A 184 -4.42 18.52 -4.65
N PRO A 185 -4.46 18.56 -6.00
CA PRO A 185 -5.65 18.97 -6.76
C PRO A 185 -6.82 17.97 -6.64
N GLY A 186 -6.61 16.79 -6.06
CA GLY A 186 -7.68 15.86 -5.71
C GLY A 186 -8.33 16.17 -4.36
N ASP A 187 -8.94 15.14 -3.80
CA ASP A 187 -9.44 15.09 -2.43
C ASP A 187 -8.65 14.05 -1.61
N THR A 188 -7.96 14.49 -0.57
CA THR A 188 -7.34 13.60 0.42
C THR A 188 -8.01 13.81 1.76
N TYR A 189 -8.80 12.84 2.23
CA TYR A 189 -9.53 12.89 3.50
C TYR A 189 -10.41 14.15 3.70
N GLY A 190 -10.92 14.75 2.63
CA GLY A 190 -11.69 16.00 2.65
C GLY A 190 -10.87 17.25 2.28
N CYS A 191 -9.54 17.12 2.08
CA CYS A 191 -8.69 18.20 1.58
C CYS A 191 -8.94 18.38 0.08
N VAL A 192 -10.03 19.02 -0.32
CA VAL A 192 -10.36 19.20 -1.74
C VAL A 192 -9.56 20.38 -2.31
N ASN A 193 -8.72 20.15 -3.32
CA ASN A 193 -7.96 21.20 -4.02
C ASN A 193 -7.10 22.09 -3.09
N THR A 194 -6.64 21.55 -1.97
CA THR A 194 -5.81 22.27 -1.00
C THR A 194 -4.52 21.51 -0.72
N ASN A 195 -3.42 22.22 -0.46
CA ASN A 195 -2.19 21.58 0.01
C ASN A 195 -2.36 21.20 1.49
N PRO A 196 -2.37 19.90 1.84
CA PRO A 196 -2.56 19.46 3.22
C PRO A 196 -1.32 19.65 4.12
N CYS A 197 -0.19 20.11 3.56
CA CYS A 197 1.07 20.22 4.27
C CYS A 197 1.67 21.62 4.19
N SER A 198 1.92 22.23 5.36
CA SER A 198 2.58 23.53 5.51
C SER A 198 4.04 23.42 5.98
N SER A 199 4.41 22.31 6.62
CA SER A 199 5.76 22.00 7.08
C SER A 199 5.97 20.47 7.07
N PHE A 200 7.23 20.02 7.17
CA PHE A 200 7.57 18.60 7.12
C PHE A 200 8.30 18.16 8.40
N PRO A 201 8.06 16.93 8.90
CA PRO A 201 7.06 15.97 8.40
C PRO A 201 5.63 16.48 8.63
N CYS A 202 4.71 16.22 7.70
CA CYS A 202 3.29 16.50 7.87
C CYS A 202 2.49 15.21 7.99
N SER A 203 1.41 15.28 8.76
CA SER A 203 0.41 14.22 8.88
C SER A 203 -0.89 14.68 8.24
N ILE A 204 -1.43 13.89 7.32
CA ILE A 204 -2.73 14.07 6.70
C ILE A 204 -3.65 13.00 7.30
N GLN A 205 -4.72 13.42 7.95
CA GLN A 205 -5.69 12.54 8.60
C GLN A 205 -7.11 12.95 8.23
N SER A 206 -8.07 12.07 8.52
CA SER A 206 -9.49 12.32 8.31
C SER A 206 -10.17 12.84 9.58
N PRO A 207 -10.95 13.94 9.51
CA PRO A 207 -11.11 14.84 8.38
C PRO A 207 -9.85 15.71 8.17
N CYS A 208 -9.66 16.17 6.94
CA CYS A 208 -8.59 17.09 6.57
C CYS A 208 -8.54 18.33 7.46
N GLY A 209 -7.35 18.69 7.94
CA GLY A 209 -7.18 19.84 8.82
C GLY A 209 -7.77 19.62 10.22
N GLY A 210 -8.33 18.43 10.50
CA GLY A 210 -8.65 18.01 11.85
C GLY A 210 -7.37 18.06 12.67
N THR A 211 -7.32 19.01 13.61
CA THR A 211 -6.33 18.92 14.68
C THR A 211 -6.62 17.65 15.46
N LEU A 212 -5.59 16.98 15.99
CA LEU A 212 -5.84 15.93 16.98
C LEU A 212 -6.66 16.57 18.11
N ALA A 213 -7.75 15.91 18.48
CA ALA A 213 -8.69 16.44 19.46
C ALA A 213 -8.00 16.80 20.78
N VAL A 214 -6.86 16.17 21.07
CA VAL A 214 -5.89 16.68 22.02
C VAL A 214 -4.47 16.46 21.49
N SER A 215 -3.65 17.52 21.48
CA SER A 215 -2.20 17.42 21.32
C SER A 215 -1.53 17.71 22.67
N TRP A 216 -0.74 16.78 23.19
CA TRP A 216 -0.09 16.92 24.50
C TRP A 216 1.28 17.61 24.37
N VAL A 217 1.53 18.59 25.22
CA VAL A 217 2.83 19.30 25.34
C VAL A 217 3.64 18.76 26.49
N GLY A 218 2.99 18.45 27.63
CA GLY A 218 3.67 17.92 28.80
C GLY A 218 2.71 17.47 29.87
N PHE A 219 3.20 16.57 30.71
CA PHE A 219 2.50 16.06 31.88
C PHE A 219 3.50 15.97 33.03
N THR A 220 3.08 16.39 34.21
CA THR A 220 3.85 16.33 35.45
C THR A 220 2.98 15.72 36.53
N ALA A 221 3.59 14.90 37.36
CA ALA A 221 3.02 14.34 38.57
C ALA A 221 4.02 14.58 39.69
N VAL A 222 3.66 15.43 40.66
CA VAL A 222 4.56 15.83 41.73
C VAL A 222 3.92 15.47 43.07
N PRO A 223 4.64 14.81 44.00
CA PRO A 223 4.14 14.57 45.35
C PRO A 223 3.81 15.89 46.06
N ASP A 224 2.65 15.94 46.69
CA ASP A 224 2.21 17.08 47.50
C ASP A 224 1.56 16.55 48.79
N GLY A 225 2.40 16.33 49.81
CA GLY A 225 2.02 15.67 51.06
C GLY A 225 1.48 14.26 50.83
N ASP A 226 0.25 14.02 51.28
CA ASP A 226 -0.47 12.74 51.10
C ASP A 226 -1.19 12.65 49.73
N SER A 227 -0.93 13.59 48.81
CA SER A 227 -1.55 13.66 47.49
C SER A 227 -0.51 13.73 46.37
N VAL A 228 -0.97 13.61 45.13
CA VAL A 228 -0.15 13.83 43.93
C VAL A 228 -0.81 14.93 43.12
N GLN A 229 -0.09 16.03 42.93
CA GLN A 229 -0.52 17.08 42.03
C GLN A 229 -0.20 16.69 40.59
N LEU A 230 -1.24 16.63 39.77
CA LEU A 230 -1.12 16.41 38.33
C LEU A 230 -1.27 17.75 37.62
N ALA A 231 -0.34 18.06 36.72
CA ALA A 231 -0.46 19.21 35.84
C ALA A 231 -0.05 18.82 34.43
N TRP A 232 -0.79 19.30 33.45
CA TRP A 232 -0.49 19.08 32.05
C TRP A 232 -0.75 20.29 31.19
N THR A 233 -0.11 20.29 30.04
CA THR A 233 -0.27 21.29 29.01
C THR A 233 -0.57 20.58 27.71
N THR A 234 -1.53 21.12 26.97
CA THR A 234 -1.92 20.68 25.65
C THR A 234 -1.65 21.80 24.65
N ALA A 235 -1.28 21.45 23.42
CA ALA A 235 -1.13 22.36 22.30
C ALA A 235 -2.48 22.57 21.59
N SER A 236 -3.41 21.61 21.71
CA SER A 236 -4.79 21.68 21.23
C SER A 236 -5.69 20.80 22.09
N GLU A 237 -6.98 21.17 22.23
CA GLU A 237 -8.04 20.40 22.90
C GLU A 237 -9.36 20.43 22.10
N GLU A 238 -9.26 20.42 20.77
CA GLU A 238 -10.42 20.59 19.89
C GLU A 238 -11.39 19.41 19.98
N GLY A 239 -12.61 19.65 20.49
CA GLY A 239 -13.62 18.60 20.66
C GLY A 239 -13.37 17.67 21.85
N SER A 240 -12.42 17.98 22.73
CA SER A 240 -12.23 17.28 24.00
C SER A 240 -13.33 17.67 25.00
N VAL A 241 -14.07 16.68 25.52
CA VAL A 241 -15.11 16.92 26.53
C VAL A 241 -14.57 16.75 27.95
N ARG A 242 -13.62 15.82 28.13
CA ARG A 242 -12.99 15.53 29.43
C ARG A 242 -11.68 14.76 29.26
N PHE A 243 -10.81 14.92 30.24
CA PHE A 243 -9.66 14.03 30.45
C PHE A 243 -10.03 12.89 31.41
N VAL A 244 -9.58 11.68 31.10
CA VAL A 244 -9.68 10.53 32.02
C VAL A 244 -8.27 10.24 32.54
N VAL A 245 -8.08 10.44 33.84
CA VAL A 245 -6.82 10.14 34.51
C VAL A 245 -6.89 8.74 35.09
N GLN A 246 -5.89 7.92 34.82
CA GLN A 246 -5.76 6.57 35.35
C GLN A 246 -4.47 6.48 36.17
N ARG A 247 -4.54 5.76 37.30
CA ARG A 247 -3.40 5.51 38.20
C ARG A 247 -3.12 4.01 38.21
N SER A 248 -1.87 3.62 38.01
CA SER A 248 -1.40 2.27 38.35
C SER A 248 -0.48 2.29 39.57
N LEU A 249 -0.46 1.18 40.33
CA LEU A 249 0.42 0.98 41.48
C LEU A 249 1.77 0.35 41.10
N ASP A 250 1.85 -0.30 39.94
CA ASP A 250 3.00 -1.08 39.48
C ASP A 250 3.72 -0.48 38.27
N GLY A 251 3.15 0.54 37.63
CA GLY A 251 3.78 1.21 36.48
C GLY A 251 4.01 0.31 35.27
N VAL A 252 3.27 -0.80 35.14
CA VAL A 252 3.30 -1.73 34.00
C VAL A 252 1.94 -1.75 33.30
#